data_AF-A0A3C1CGT5-F1
#
_entry.id   AF-A0A3C1CGT5-F1
#
_cell.length_a   1.000
_cell.length_b   1.000
_cell.length_c   1.000
_cell.angle_alpha   90.00
_cell.angle_beta   90.00
_cell.angle_gamma   90.00
#
_symmetry.space_group_name_H-M   'P 1'
#
loop_
_entity.id
_entity.type
_entity.pdbx_description
1 polymer ?
#
loop_
_entity_poly.entity_id
_entity_poly.type
_entity_poly.pdbx_seq_one_letter_code
_entity_poly.pdbx_strand_id
1 'polypeptide(L)' 'MHAPAQYAPALEEHPVLPEGDGERVSGYRVMGLTFSSGHVLGLRRWTASSVGDERTSKIKATG' A
#
# COMPACT_ATOMS: atom_id res chain seq x y z
N MET A 1 -10.02 17.17 7.86
CA MET A 1 -10.24 16.01 6.97
C MET A 1 -9.24 16.16 5.83
N HIS A 2 -8.35 15.19 5.61
CA HIS A 2 -7.36 15.27 4.52
C HIS A 2 -7.97 14.76 3.22
N ALA A 3 -7.52 15.31 2.09
CA ALA A 3 -7.90 14.77 0.79
C ALA A 3 -7.36 13.35 0.63
N PRO A 4 -8.08 12.43 -0.04
CA PRO A 4 -7.62 11.05 -0.23
C PRO A 4 -6.19 10.92 -0.76
N ALA A 5 -5.77 11.85 -1.63
CA ALA A 5 -4.42 11.88 -2.19
C ALA A 5 -3.31 12.12 -1.15
N GLN A 6 -3.61 12.75 -0.01
CA GLN A 6 -2.62 13.07 1.03
C GLN A 6 -2.25 11.86 1.90
N TYR A 7 -3.03 10.78 1.84
CA TYR A 7 -2.74 9.55 2.59
C TYR A 7 -1.73 8.64 1.89
N ALA A 8 -1.62 8.72 0.55
CA ALA A 8 -0.69 7.89 -0.21
C ALA A 8 0.79 8.17 0.13
N PRO A 9 1.27 9.44 0.18
CA PRO A 9 2.64 9.73 0.58
C PRO A 9 2.99 9.21 1.98
N ALA A 10 2.10 9.39 2.95
CA ALA A 10 2.33 8.91 4.31
C ALA A 10 2.50 7.38 4.40
N LEU A 11 1.74 6.62 3.61
CA LEU A 11 1.86 5.16 3.52
C LEU A 11 3.07 4.69 2.71
N GLU A 12 3.59 5.52 1.81
CA GLU A 12 4.79 5.25 1.00
C GLU A 12 6.07 5.57 1.77
N GLU A 13 6.10 6.68 2.52
CA GLU A 13 7.24 7.12 3.33
C GLU A 13 7.40 6.27 4.60
N HIS A 14 6.29 5.87 5.22
CA HIS A 14 6.29 5.13 6.49
C HIS A 14 5.38 3.88 6.44
N PRO A 15 5.72 2.86 5.64
CA PRO A 15 4.94 1.64 5.55
C PRO A 15 5.16 0.76 6.80
N VAL A 16 4.32 0.94 7.82
CA VAL A 16 4.33 0.12 9.04
C VAL A 16 3.47 -1.14 8.84
N LEU A 17 4.08 -2.31 9.03
CA LEU A 17 3.36 -3.57 9.11
C LEU A 17 3.01 -3.87 10.57
N PRO A 18 1.73 -4.10 10.93
CA PRO A 18 1.36 -4.55 12.28
C PRO A 18 2.00 -5.91 12.59
N GLU A 19 2.30 -6.24 13.84
CA GLU A 19 2.88 -7.54 14.22
C GLU A 19 1.96 -8.73 13.90
N GLY A 20 2.52 -9.93 13.66
CA GLY A 20 1.75 -11.15 13.44
C GLY A 20 2.50 -12.27 12.70
N ASP A 21 1.99 -13.50 12.83
CA ASP A 21 2.69 -14.70 12.35
C ASP A 21 2.41 -15.06 10.88
N GLY A 22 1.52 -14.33 10.21
CA GLY A 22 1.11 -14.57 8.82
C GLY A 22 1.68 -13.57 7.81
N GLU A 23 1.28 -13.75 6.54
CA GLU A 23 1.54 -12.76 5.48
C GLU A 23 0.84 -11.44 5.83
N ARG A 24 1.58 -10.34 5.73
CA ARG A 24 1.10 -9.00 6.06
C ARG A 24 1.42 -8.05 4.92
N VAL A 25 0.49 -7.16 4.63
CA VAL A 25 0.61 -6.14 3.59
C VAL A 25 0.07 -4.80 4.09
N SER A 26 0.82 -3.73 3.87
CA SER A 26 0.35 -2.35 3.98
C SER A 26 0.22 -1.74 2.60
N GLY A 27 -0.74 -0.85 2.41
CA GLY A 27 -0.96 -0.21 1.11
C GLY A 27 -2.30 0.51 1.04
N TYR A 28 -2.54 1.13 -0.11
CA TYR A 28 -3.77 1.86 -0.36
C TYR A 28 -4.44 1.38 -1.66
N ARG A 29 -5.73 1.66 -1.74
CA ARG A 29 -6.55 1.38 -2.91
C ARG A 29 -7.39 2.60 -3.25
N VAL A 30 -7.45 2.95 -4.53
CA VAL A 30 -8.42 3.92 -5.04
C VAL A 30 -9.68 3.17 -5.40
N MET A 31 -10.77 3.54 -4.71
CA MET A 31 -12.09 3.00 -4.97
C MET A 31 -12.88 3.89 -5.91
N GLY A 32 -12.86 3.55 -7.20
CA GLY A 32 -13.81 4.10 -8.17
C GLY A 32 -13.60 5.57 -8.46
N LEU A 33 -12.39 5.95 -8.91
CA LEU A 33 -12.21 7.27 -9.49
C LEU A 33 -12.95 7.31 -10.83
N THR A 34 -14.08 8.01 -10.87
CA THR A 34 -14.89 8.19 -12.08
C THR A 34 -14.21 9.18 -13.03
N PHE A 35 -13.97 8.77 -14.26
CA PHE A 35 -13.59 9.67 -15.33
C PHE A 35 -14.82 10.36 -15.91
N SER A 36 -14.63 11.51 -16.57
CA SER A 36 -15.69 12.19 -17.33
C SER A 36 -16.34 11.32 -18.40
N SER A 37 -15.68 10.23 -18.81
CA SER A 37 -16.17 9.23 -19.76
C SER A 37 -17.11 8.16 -19.16
N GLY A 38 -17.33 8.16 -17.83
CA GLY A 38 -18.16 7.16 -17.15
C GLY A 38 -17.43 5.86 -16.78
N HIS A 39 -16.16 5.71 -17.15
CA HIS A 39 -15.32 4.59 -16.71
C HIS A 39 -14.78 4.84 -15.29
N VAL A 40 -14.40 3.76 -14.61
CA VAL A 40 -13.81 3.83 -13.26
C VAL A 40 -12.38 3.30 -13.26
N LEU A 41 -11.46 4.02 -12.62
CA LEU A 41 -10.13 3.48 -12.29
C LEU A 41 -10.20 2.70 -10.98
N GLY A 42 -9.81 1.43 -11.03
CA GLY A 42 -9.45 0.65 -9.85
C GLY A 42 -7.92 0.55 -9.76
N LEU A 43 -7.32 1.12 -8.72
CA LEU A 43 -5.87 1.06 -8.48
C LEU A 43 -5.60 0.48 -7.09
N ARG A 44 -4.67 -0.47 -6.98
CA ARG A 44 -4.14 -0.99 -5.71
C ARG A 44 -2.62 -0.88 -5.71
N ARG A 45 -2.05 -0.35 -4.63
CA ARG A 45 -0.60 -0.26 -4.40
C ARG A 45 -0.25 -0.84 -3.04
N TRP A 46 0.70 -1.78 -3.00
CA TRP A 46 1.34 -2.25 -1.78
C TRP A 46 2.61 -1.44 -1.50
N THR A 47 2.77 -0.99 -0.26
CA THR A 47 3.92 -0.19 0.19
C THR A 47 4.87 -0.99 1.07
N ALA A 48 4.38 -2.05 1.73
CA ALA A 48 5.20 -3.10 2.30
C ALA A 48 4.48 -4.46 2.28
N SER A 49 5.25 -5.53 2.26
CA SER A 49 4.78 -6.91 2.42
C SER A 49 5.79 -7.71 3.24
N SER A 50 5.32 -8.60 4.12
CA SER A 50 6.13 -9.65 4.74
C SER A 50 5.65 -11.01 4.23
N VAL A 51 6.47 -11.66 3.41
CA VAL A 51 6.26 -13.05 2.98
C VAL A 51 7.14 -13.94 3.87
N GLY A 52 6.57 -15.01 4.43
CA GLY A 52 7.26 -15.94 5.34
C GLY A 52 8.36 -16.78 4.67
N ASP A 53 9.38 -17.17 5.44
CA ASP A 53 10.67 -17.76 5.03
C ASP A 53 10.56 -19.09 4.25
N GLU A 54 11.38 -19.32 3.22
CA GLU A 54 12.79 -19.70 3.43
C GLU A 54 13.80 -18.92 2.57
N ARG A 55 14.48 -17.97 3.25
CA ARG A 55 15.66 -17.17 2.87
C ARG A 55 15.36 -15.69 2.63
N THR A 56 15.32 -14.95 3.74
CA THR A 56 15.64 -13.52 3.85
C THR A 56 14.59 -12.55 3.29
N SER A 57 13.55 -12.31 4.06
CA SER A 57 12.75 -11.09 3.91
C SER A 57 13.51 -9.89 4.49
N LYS A 58 14.52 -9.38 3.76
CA LYS A 58 15.09 -8.06 4.06
C LYS A 58 14.15 -6.99 3.52
N ILE A 59 13.55 -6.25 4.44
CA ILE A 59 12.91 -4.96 4.15
C ILE A 59 13.97 -4.07 3.52
N LYS A 60 13.79 -3.69 2.26
CA LYS A 60 14.59 -2.64 1.62
C LYS A 60 13.66 -1.53 1.15
N ALA A 61 13.25 -0.68 2.09
CA ALA A 61 12.88 0.69 1.76
C ALA A 61 14.20 1.42 1.41
N THR A 62 14.44 1.71 0.13
CA THR A 62 15.51 2.65 -0.26
C THR A 62 14.81 3.85 -0.88
N GLY A 63 15.01 5.02 -0.26
CA GLY A 63 14.70 6.31 -0.87
C GLY A 63 15.69 6.72 -1.95
#